data_AF-A0A8K0SD76-F1
#
_entry.id   AF-A0A8K0SD76-F1
#
_cell.length_a   1.000
_cell.length_b   1.000
_cell.length_c   1.000
_cell.angle_alpha   90.00
_cell.angle_beta   90.00
_cell.angle_gamma   90.00
#
_symmetry.space_group_name_H-M   'P 1'
#
loop_
_entity.id
_entity.type
_entity.pdbx_description
1 polymer ?
#
loop_
_entity_poly.entity_id
_entity_poly.type
_entity_poly.pdbx_seq_one_letter_code
_entity_poly.pdbx_strand_id
1 'polypeptide(L)'
;MVSRSSIQPLLVAGVWLRDLQASLPADSKNTYIGTDISPMYVMRDPPPGITLTVQSMKEPWPPGWNGTIDLVHQRMALPAAGRDIVKQVITNMTALLRPGGWIQFVESDASIYQGLAMGSMYQLICDMVKIMDTGADYAPQLEGWFRSPGLINFGCKVFDVPLGRKHPKEELQHKSTRLFVLDTKGMVDIAKSKCSELPLSISVSYHCWVSSILMSQSAYVPNSFSPKELAQIVPNLNPLNRS
;
A
#
# COMPACT_ATOMS: atom_id res chain seq x y z
N MET A 1 8.23 33.29 16.77
CA MET A 1 7.24 32.23 16.99
C MET A 1 6.97 31.56 15.65
N VAL A 2 7.64 30.44 15.35
CA VAL A 2 7.58 29.82 14.02
C VAL A 2 6.35 28.91 13.96
N SER A 3 5.35 29.32 13.17
CA SER A 3 4.18 28.51 12.83
C SER A 3 4.62 27.26 12.07
N ARG A 4 4.63 26.11 12.75
CA ARG A 4 4.80 24.80 12.12
C ARG A 4 3.49 24.37 11.45
N SER A 5 3.11 25.06 10.38
CA SER A 5 2.12 24.57 9.43
C SER A 5 2.86 23.92 8.24
N SER A 6 3.64 22.89 8.52
CA SER A 6 4.19 22.01 7.49
C SER A 6 3.21 20.86 7.33
N ILE A 7 2.26 20.99 6.41
CA ILE A 7 1.55 19.84 5.87
C ILE A 7 2.61 19.05 5.08
N GLN A 8 3.32 18.15 5.77
CA GLN A 8 4.11 17.12 5.12
C GLN A 8 3.13 16.29 4.27
N PRO A 9 3.37 16.09 2.96
CA PRO A 9 2.56 15.17 2.17
C PRO A 9 2.51 13.83 2.89
N LEU A 10 1.32 13.30 3.15
CA LEU A 10 1.09 12.07 3.92
C LEU A 10 1.51 10.79 3.16
N LEU A 11 2.21 10.96 2.04
CA LEU A 11 2.93 9.97 1.26
C LEU A 11 4.44 10.23 1.45
N VAL A 12 4.90 10.26 2.70
CA VAL A 12 6.34 10.35 2.97
C VAL A 12 6.95 9.00 2.56
N ALA A 13 7.82 9.05 1.56
CA ALA A 13 8.54 7.88 1.11
C ALA A 13 9.32 7.22 2.25
N GLY A 14 9.32 5.89 2.28
CA GLY A 14 10.08 5.14 3.28
C GLY A 14 9.56 5.22 4.71
N VAL A 15 8.34 5.72 4.98
CA VAL A 15 7.74 5.70 6.34
C VAL A 15 7.75 4.30 6.94
N TRP A 16 7.31 3.30 6.17
CA TRP A 16 7.29 1.92 6.65
C TRP A 16 8.70 1.41 6.97
N LEU A 17 9.69 1.73 6.13
CA LEU A 17 11.09 1.33 6.35
C LEU A 17 11.69 2.00 7.59
N ARG A 18 11.37 3.27 7.82
CA ARG A 18 11.77 4.00 9.03
C ARG A 18 11.15 3.38 10.27
N ASP A 19 9.88 3.02 10.20
CA ASP A 19 9.18 2.39 11.33
C ASP A 19 9.71 0.96 11.59
N LEU A 20 10.11 0.22 10.54
CA LEU A 20 10.83 -1.06 10.66
C LEU A 20 12.20 -0.88 11.33
N GLN A 21 12.99 0.07 10.83
CA GLN A 21 14.31 0.38 11.38
C GLN A 21 14.22 0.76 12.86
N ALA A 22 13.24 1.60 13.24
CA ALA A 22 13.01 2.00 14.63
C ALA A 22 12.48 0.86 15.52
N SER A 23 11.96 -0.22 14.93
CA SER A 23 11.48 -1.39 15.66
C SER A 23 12.57 -2.42 15.95
N LEU A 24 13.78 -2.21 15.42
CA LEU A 24 14.92 -3.11 15.54
C LEU A 24 15.99 -2.53 16.48
N PRO A 25 16.85 -3.37 17.09
CA PRO A 25 17.98 -2.89 17.89
C PRO A 25 18.84 -1.89 17.11
N ALA A 26 19.31 -0.83 17.77
CA ALA A 26 20.03 0.27 17.11
C ALA A 26 21.38 -0.16 16.47
N ASP A 27 21.95 -1.27 16.92
CA ASP A 27 23.16 -1.90 16.39
C ASP A 27 22.88 -2.89 15.24
N SER A 28 21.61 -3.03 14.82
CA SER A 28 21.23 -3.88 13.68
C SER A 28 21.85 -3.36 12.39
N LYS A 29 22.75 -4.16 11.81
CA LYS A 29 23.39 -3.89 10.51
C LYS A 29 22.51 -4.34 9.35
N ASN A 30 21.34 -3.72 9.21
CA ASN A 30 20.40 -4.01 8.13
C ASN A 30 20.49 -2.95 7.02
N THR A 31 20.25 -3.38 5.79
CA THR A 31 20.17 -2.49 4.62
C THR A 31 18.70 -2.26 4.27
N TYR A 32 18.28 -1.01 4.15
CA TYR A 32 16.89 -0.64 3.86
C TYR A 32 16.79 0.02 2.49
N ILE A 33 16.01 -0.58 1.59
CA ILE A 33 15.83 -0.08 0.23
C ILE A 33 14.33 0.14 -0.02
N GLY A 34 13.97 1.36 -0.41
CA GLY A 34 12.62 1.73 -0.82
C GLY A 34 12.59 2.08 -2.29
N THR A 35 11.56 1.61 -2.99
CA THR A 35 11.38 1.87 -4.42
C THR A 35 10.01 2.44 -4.70
N ASP A 36 9.92 3.39 -5.63
CA ASP A 36 8.66 3.90 -6.16
C ASP A 36 8.79 4.22 -7.65
N ILE A 37 7.71 4.10 -8.42
CA ILE A 37 7.71 4.48 -9.84
C ILE A 37 7.80 6.00 -10.03
N SER A 38 7.33 6.77 -9.04
CA SER A 38 7.25 8.22 -9.12
C SER A 38 8.50 8.88 -8.50
N PRO A 39 9.26 9.67 -9.27
CA PRO A 39 10.44 10.37 -8.77
C PRO A 39 10.16 11.27 -7.56
N MET A 40 8.94 11.78 -7.41
CA MET A 40 8.60 12.68 -6.29
C MET A 40 8.78 12.03 -4.91
N TYR A 41 8.73 10.70 -4.84
CA TYR A 41 8.94 9.93 -3.61
C TYR A 41 10.40 9.53 -3.40
N VAL A 42 11.29 9.83 -4.34
CA VAL A 42 12.71 9.46 -4.26
C VAL A 42 13.60 10.70 -4.11
N MET A 43 13.10 11.87 -4.51
CA MET A 43 13.88 13.11 -4.66
C MET A 43 13.99 14.00 -3.41
N ARG A 44 13.79 13.48 -2.20
CA ARG A 44 13.95 14.30 -0.97
C ARG A 44 14.72 13.50 0.05
N ASP A 45 15.85 14.06 0.49
CA ASP A 45 16.74 13.60 1.56
C ASP A 45 16.23 12.32 2.26
N PRO A 46 16.68 11.14 1.82
CA PRO A 46 16.14 9.89 2.35
C PRO A 46 16.45 9.79 3.84
N PRO A 47 15.60 9.13 4.64
CA PRO A 47 15.87 8.95 6.06
C PRO A 47 17.24 8.28 6.29
N PRO A 48 17.96 8.61 7.37
CA PRO A 48 19.28 8.02 7.65
C PRO A 48 19.29 6.49 7.58
N GLY A 49 20.21 5.93 6.81
CA GLY A 49 20.34 4.47 6.64
C GLY A 49 19.32 3.84 5.70
N ILE A 50 18.50 4.63 5.00
CA ILE A 50 17.54 4.16 3.99
C ILE A 50 17.96 4.68 2.62
N THR A 51 17.98 3.82 1.62
CA THR A 51 18.16 4.19 0.21
C THR A 51 16.82 4.21 -0.49
N LEU A 52 16.50 5.29 -1.20
CA LEU A 52 15.30 5.38 -2.04
C LEU A 52 15.70 5.42 -3.51
N THR A 53 15.04 4.65 -4.37
CA THR A 53 15.32 4.61 -5.81
C THR A 53 14.04 4.61 -6.65
N VAL A 54 14.11 5.17 -7.86
CA VAL A 54 13.00 5.10 -8.81
C VAL A 54 13.01 3.74 -9.48
N GLN A 55 11.95 2.96 -9.32
CA GLN A 55 11.80 1.65 -9.92
C GLN A 55 10.32 1.30 -10.06
N SER A 56 9.94 0.84 -11.24
CA SER A 56 8.62 0.27 -11.49
C SER A 56 8.63 -1.22 -11.14
N MET A 57 7.58 -1.69 -10.45
CA MET A 57 7.40 -3.12 -10.17
C MET A 57 7.14 -3.96 -11.43
N LYS A 58 6.80 -3.30 -12.55
CA LYS A 58 6.56 -3.93 -13.86
C LYS A 58 7.84 -4.22 -14.63
N GLU A 59 8.93 -3.57 -14.23
CA GLU A 59 10.24 -3.72 -14.87
C GLU A 59 11.08 -4.79 -14.16
N PRO A 60 12.09 -5.37 -14.83
CA PRO A 60 13.05 -6.24 -14.18
C PRO A 60 13.72 -5.56 -12.98
N TRP A 61 13.86 -6.30 -11.87
CA TRP A 61 14.61 -5.85 -10.72
C TRP A 61 16.13 -5.91 -10.97
N PRO A 62 16.95 -5.11 -10.25
CA PRO A 62 18.40 -5.15 -10.40
C PRO A 62 18.97 -6.57 -10.27
N PRO A 63 19.88 -7.03 -11.16
CA PRO A 63 20.35 -8.41 -11.18
C PRO A 63 20.95 -8.91 -9.85
N GLY A 64 21.57 -8.02 -9.08
CA GLY A 64 22.17 -8.36 -7.78
C GLY A 64 21.16 -8.54 -6.63
N TRP A 65 19.86 -8.33 -6.85
CA TRP A 65 18.84 -8.43 -5.81
C TRP A 65 18.18 -9.81 -5.74
N ASN A 66 18.27 -10.61 -6.80
CA ASN A 66 17.67 -11.93 -6.84
C ASN A 66 18.31 -12.84 -5.78
N GLY A 67 17.48 -13.43 -4.92
CA GLY A 67 17.95 -14.33 -3.89
C GLY A 67 18.74 -13.67 -2.75
N THR A 68 18.68 -12.35 -2.58
CA THR A 68 19.49 -11.62 -1.57
C THR A 68 18.68 -10.90 -0.50
N ILE A 69 17.36 -10.76 -0.66
CA ILE A 69 16.52 -9.96 0.23
C ILE A 69 15.87 -10.83 1.32
N ASP A 70 16.01 -10.42 2.59
CA ASP A 70 15.38 -11.09 3.74
C ASP A 70 13.87 -10.87 3.81
N LEU A 71 13.43 -9.65 3.47
CA LEU A 71 12.04 -9.21 3.57
C LEU A 71 11.68 -8.28 2.41
N VAL A 72 10.69 -8.69 1.61
CA VAL A 72 10.05 -7.85 0.60
C VAL A 72 8.72 -7.36 1.15
N HIS A 73 8.51 -6.05 1.14
CA HIS A 73 7.25 -5.43 1.54
C HIS A 73 6.71 -4.60 0.39
N GLN A 74 5.44 -4.82 0.05
CA GLN A 74 4.71 -4.05 -0.94
C GLN A 74 3.43 -3.50 -0.30
N ARG A 75 3.07 -2.27 -0.65
CA ARG A 75 1.85 -1.63 -0.16
C ARG A 75 1.17 -0.78 -1.23
N MET A 76 -0.13 -1.03 -1.44
CA MET A 76 -1.05 -0.21 -2.23
C MET A 76 -0.54 0.12 -3.65
N ALA A 77 -0.06 -0.88 -4.38
CA ALA A 77 0.56 -0.69 -5.69
C ALA A 77 0.11 -1.73 -6.73
N LEU A 78 -0.29 -2.94 -6.32
CA LEU A 78 -0.71 -3.99 -7.26
C LEU A 78 -1.83 -3.59 -8.24
N PRO A 79 -2.82 -2.74 -7.86
CA PRO A 79 -3.80 -2.22 -8.82
C PRO A 79 -3.19 -1.54 -10.06
N ALA A 80 -1.92 -1.10 -9.99
CA ALA A 80 -1.22 -0.48 -11.11
C ALA A 80 -0.50 -1.46 -12.03
N ALA A 81 -0.48 -2.75 -11.72
CA ALA A 81 0.20 -3.74 -12.54
C ALA A 81 -0.55 -3.99 -13.87
N GLY A 82 -1.86 -4.24 -13.82
CA GLY A 82 -2.61 -4.88 -14.91
C GLY A 82 -2.78 -6.38 -14.66
N ARG A 83 -3.93 -6.95 -15.07
CA ARG A 83 -4.28 -8.39 -14.90
C ARG A 83 -3.25 -9.32 -15.50
N ASP A 84 -2.76 -8.97 -16.68
CA ASP A 84 -1.88 -9.85 -17.45
C ASP A 84 -0.51 -10.00 -16.80
N ILE A 85 -0.05 -8.99 -16.06
CA ILE A 85 1.29 -8.97 -15.49
C ILE A 85 1.33 -9.04 -13.97
N VAL A 86 0.20 -8.91 -13.25
CA VAL A 86 0.19 -8.92 -11.78
C VAL A 86 0.83 -10.19 -11.20
N LYS A 87 0.58 -11.34 -11.83
CA LYS A 87 1.21 -12.61 -11.47
C LYS A 87 2.72 -12.58 -11.72
N GLN A 88 3.16 -12.00 -12.83
CA GLN A 88 4.58 -11.84 -13.13
C GLN A 88 5.26 -10.89 -12.15
N VAL A 89 4.59 -9.79 -11.75
CA VAL A 89 5.09 -8.87 -10.72
C VAL A 89 5.31 -9.62 -9.40
N ILE A 90 4.32 -10.42 -8.96
CA ILE A 90 4.43 -11.22 -7.74
C ILE A 90 5.58 -12.23 -7.84
N THR A 91 5.70 -12.93 -8.97
CA THR A 91 6.82 -13.86 -9.21
C THR A 91 8.17 -13.16 -9.15
N ASN A 92 8.31 -12.00 -9.82
CA ASN A 92 9.54 -11.21 -9.84
C ASN A 92 9.91 -10.69 -8.45
N MET A 93 8.94 -10.21 -7.67
CA MET A 93 9.17 -9.77 -6.29
C MET A 93 9.54 -10.93 -5.37
N THR A 94 8.94 -12.11 -5.59
CA THR A 94 9.28 -13.33 -4.85
C THR A 94 10.71 -13.80 -5.16
N ALA A 95 11.18 -13.64 -6.39
CA ALA A 95 12.54 -14.00 -6.79
C ALA A 95 13.65 -13.16 -6.10
N LEU A 96 13.29 -11.99 -5.53
CA LEU A 96 14.22 -11.20 -4.71
C LEU A 96 14.54 -11.88 -3.39
N LEU A 97 13.65 -12.73 -2.90
CA LEU A 97 13.81 -13.40 -1.61
C LEU A 97 14.94 -14.40 -1.68
N ARG A 98 15.85 -14.30 -0.72
CA ARG A 98 16.76 -15.41 -0.43
C ARG A 98 16.00 -16.62 0.10
N PRO A 99 16.60 -17.83 0.12
CA PRO A 99 16.01 -18.96 0.81
C PRO A 99 15.67 -18.63 2.27
N GLY A 100 14.41 -18.85 2.66
CA GLY A 100 13.87 -18.52 3.99
C GLY A 100 13.45 -17.05 4.18
N GLY A 101 13.46 -16.24 3.11
CA GLY A 101 12.98 -14.86 3.12
C GLY A 101 11.46 -14.76 3.24
N TRP A 102 10.99 -13.57 3.60
CA TRP A 102 9.59 -13.27 3.84
C TRP A 102 9.06 -12.22 2.87
N ILE A 103 7.79 -12.35 2.49
CA ILE A 103 7.12 -11.35 1.66
C ILE A 103 5.77 -10.97 2.26
N GLN A 104 5.49 -9.67 2.26
CA GLN A 104 4.26 -9.08 2.77
C GLN A 104 3.68 -8.13 1.72
N PHE A 105 2.39 -8.26 1.49
CA PHE A 105 1.62 -7.35 0.65
C PHE A 105 0.55 -6.68 1.51
N VAL A 106 0.26 -5.41 1.25
CA VAL A 106 -0.78 -4.63 1.93
C VAL A 106 -1.63 -3.95 0.88
N GLU A 107 -2.82 -4.48 0.64
CA GLU A 107 -3.70 -4.03 -0.44
C GLU A 107 -5.09 -3.64 0.08
N SER A 108 -5.86 -2.92 -0.72
CA SER A 108 -7.24 -2.57 -0.37
C SER A 108 -8.21 -3.61 -0.91
N ASP A 109 -9.23 -3.95 -0.11
CA ASP A 109 -10.37 -4.71 -0.61
C ASP A 109 -11.49 -3.75 -1.01
N ALA A 110 -11.68 -3.55 -2.31
CA ALA A 110 -12.76 -2.71 -2.81
C ALA A 110 -14.14 -3.38 -2.73
N SER A 111 -14.21 -4.67 -2.41
CA SER A 111 -15.47 -5.42 -2.31
C SER A 111 -16.17 -5.26 -0.95
N ILE A 112 -15.47 -4.74 0.07
CA ILE A 112 -15.99 -4.63 1.44
C ILE A 112 -16.02 -3.17 1.88
N TYR A 113 -17.22 -2.62 2.05
CA TYR A 113 -17.42 -1.24 2.47
C TYR A 113 -18.73 -1.02 3.22
N GLN A 114 -18.81 0.08 3.97
CA GLN A 114 -20.03 0.50 4.67
C GLN A 114 -20.32 1.99 4.46
N GLY A 115 -21.59 2.29 4.14
CA GLY A 115 -22.11 3.64 3.95
C GLY A 115 -22.10 4.09 2.48
N LEU A 116 -23.07 4.94 2.11
CA LEU A 116 -23.31 5.36 0.73
C LEU A 116 -22.10 6.08 0.12
N ALA A 117 -21.45 6.97 0.88
CA ALA A 117 -20.29 7.71 0.39
C ALA A 117 -19.11 6.78 0.03
N MET A 118 -18.89 5.74 0.84
CA MET A 118 -17.86 4.74 0.54
C MET A 118 -18.25 3.92 -0.69
N GLY A 119 -19.52 3.55 -0.83
CA GLY A 119 -19.99 2.85 -2.02
C GLY A 119 -19.74 3.63 -3.31
N SER A 120 -20.04 4.93 -3.35
CA SER A 120 -19.76 5.78 -4.51
C SER A 120 -18.26 5.90 -4.81
N MET A 121 -17.44 6.02 -3.77
CA MET A 121 -15.98 6.07 -3.95
C MET A 121 -15.42 4.74 -4.46
N TYR A 122 -15.87 3.60 -3.93
CA TYR A 122 -15.42 2.31 -4.40
C TYR A 122 -15.89 2.02 -5.82
N GLN A 123 -17.08 2.49 -6.20
CA GLN A 123 -17.50 2.41 -7.59
C GLN A 123 -16.52 3.18 -8.50
N LEU A 124 -16.10 4.39 -8.11
CA LEU A 124 -15.08 5.16 -8.82
C LEU A 124 -13.75 4.40 -8.90
N ILE A 125 -13.29 3.81 -7.79
CA ILE A 125 -12.06 2.98 -7.77
C ILE A 125 -12.20 1.81 -8.74
N CYS A 126 -13.31 1.07 -8.68
CA CYS A 126 -13.57 -0.06 -9.58
C CYS A 126 -13.54 0.37 -11.04
N ASP A 127 -14.13 1.51 -11.38
CA ASP A 127 -14.15 2.01 -12.75
C ASP A 127 -12.76 2.49 -13.19
N MET A 128 -11.98 3.13 -12.32
CA MET A 128 -10.58 3.46 -12.60
C MET A 128 -9.71 2.22 -12.78
N VAL A 129 -9.89 1.19 -11.95
CA VAL A 129 -9.13 -0.07 -12.03
C VAL A 129 -9.49 -0.86 -13.29
N LYS A 130 -10.72 -0.72 -13.81
CA LYS A 130 -11.09 -1.25 -15.14
C LYS A 130 -10.29 -0.56 -16.26
N ILE A 131 -10.10 0.77 -16.19
CA ILE A 131 -9.22 1.47 -17.16
C ILE A 131 -7.79 0.93 -17.09
N MET A 132 -7.33 0.60 -15.88
CA MET A 132 -5.99 0.06 -15.63
C MET A 132 -5.88 -1.45 -15.89
N ASP A 133 -6.95 -2.07 -16.41
CA ASP A 133 -7.05 -3.49 -16.75
C ASP A 133 -6.62 -4.48 -15.64
N THR A 134 -6.73 -4.08 -14.36
CA THR A 134 -6.34 -4.96 -13.22
C THR A 134 -7.53 -5.71 -12.61
N GLY A 135 -8.75 -5.19 -12.79
CA GLY A 135 -9.94 -5.73 -12.12
C GLY A 135 -10.01 -5.40 -10.64
N ALA A 136 -11.19 -5.06 -10.14
CA ALA A 136 -11.39 -4.67 -8.74
C ALA A 136 -11.35 -5.85 -7.74
N ASP A 137 -11.29 -7.08 -8.25
CA ASP A 137 -11.39 -8.35 -7.53
C ASP A 137 -10.02 -9.04 -7.32
N TYR A 138 -8.92 -8.29 -7.42
CA TYR A 138 -7.57 -8.86 -7.31
C TYR A 138 -7.21 -9.28 -5.89
N ALA A 139 -7.67 -8.55 -4.87
CA ALA A 139 -7.23 -8.78 -3.49
C ALA A 139 -7.59 -10.20 -2.99
N PRO A 140 -8.84 -10.70 -3.15
CA PRO A 140 -9.18 -12.08 -2.81
C PRO A 140 -8.37 -13.15 -3.55
N GLN A 141 -7.75 -12.83 -4.70
CA GLN A 141 -6.98 -13.77 -5.50
C GLN A 141 -5.51 -13.90 -5.07
N LEU A 142 -5.02 -12.97 -4.25
CA LEU A 142 -3.61 -12.86 -3.89
C LEU A 142 -3.05 -14.14 -3.26
N GLU A 143 -3.80 -14.78 -2.36
CA GLU A 143 -3.34 -16.03 -1.74
C GLU A 143 -3.06 -17.12 -2.78
N GLY A 144 -3.94 -17.26 -3.78
CA GLY A 144 -3.74 -18.21 -4.88
C GLY A 144 -2.48 -17.88 -5.70
N TRP A 145 -2.22 -16.60 -5.93
CA TRP A 145 -1.04 -16.15 -6.68
C TRP A 145 0.26 -16.37 -5.91
N PHE A 146 0.27 -16.26 -4.58
CA PHE A 146 1.46 -16.55 -3.78
C PHE A 146 1.77 -18.04 -3.64
N ARG A 147 0.78 -18.92 -3.74
CA ARG A 147 1.02 -20.38 -3.74
C ARG A 147 1.76 -20.84 -4.99
N SER A 148 1.53 -20.19 -6.13
CA SER A 148 2.14 -20.57 -7.41
C SER A 148 3.68 -20.54 -7.43
N PRO A 149 4.38 -19.53 -6.89
CA PRO A 149 5.85 -19.50 -6.85
C PRO A 149 6.46 -20.38 -5.74
N GLY A 150 5.68 -21.20 -5.05
CA GLY A 150 6.20 -22.11 -4.02
C GLY A 150 6.49 -21.45 -2.68
N LEU A 151 5.91 -20.27 -2.41
CA LEU A 151 5.91 -19.73 -1.06
C LEU A 151 5.20 -20.71 -0.11
N ILE A 152 5.66 -20.76 1.12
CA ILE A 152 5.10 -21.60 2.18
C ILE A 152 4.80 -20.72 3.39
N ASN A 153 3.97 -21.22 4.32
CA ASN A 153 3.55 -20.50 5.53
C ASN A 153 2.75 -19.22 5.25
N PHE A 154 1.52 -19.40 4.75
CA PHE A 154 0.60 -18.30 4.42
C PHE A 154 -0.25 -17.88 5.62
N GLY A 155 -0.45 -16.58 5.75
CA GLY A 155 -1.44 -15.97 6.62
C GLY A 155 -2.12 -14.81 5.92
N CYS A 156 -3.40 -14.62 6.20
CA CYS A 156 -4.19 -13.48 5.73
C CYS A 156 -4.88 -12.86 6.92
N LYS A 157 -4.84 -11.54 7.01
CA LYS A 157 -5.59 -10.81 8.02
C LYS A 157 -6.26 -9.60 7.37
N VAL A 158 -7.57 -9.57 7.48
CA VAL A 158 -8.38 -8.43 7.04
C VAL A 158 -8.59 -7.53 8.25
N PHE A 159 -8.39 -6.23 8.06
CA PHE A 159 -8.65 -5.24 9.10
C PHE A 159 -9.67 -4.25 8.60
N ASP A 160 -10.58 -3.90 9.49
CA ASP A 160 -11.38 -2.70 9.32
C ASP A 160 -10.52 -1.48 9.65
N VAL A 161 -10.43 -0.58 8.67
CA VAL A 161 -9.87 0.76 8.76
C VAL A 161 -11.03 1.70 9.07
N PRO A 162 -11.22 2.09 10.35
CA PRO A 162 -12.31 2.99 10.70
C PRO A 162 -12.01 4.40 10.21
N LEU A 163 -12.99 5.04 9.58
CA LEU A 163 -12.87 6.38 9.01
C LEU A 163 -13.87 7.33 9.65
N GLY A 164 -13.51 8.61 9.71
CA GLY A 164 -14.37 9.64 10.26
C GLY A 164 -14.82 9.30 11.68
N ARG A 165 -16.12 9.46 11.97
CA ARG A 165 -16.68 9.24 13.31
C ARG A 165 -16.49 7.81 13.83
N LYS A 166 -16.27 6.81 12.95
CA LYS A 166 -15.98 5.44 13.40
C LYS A 166 -14.57 5.28 13.97
N HIS A 167 -13.68 6.25 13.72
CA HIS A 167 -12.31 6.17 14.21
C HIS A 167 -12.27 6.33 15.74
N PRO A 168 -11.67 5.37 16.49
CA PRO A 168 -11.71 5.36 17.96
C PRO A 168 -10.97 6.52 18.60
N LYS A 169 -9.93 7.03 17.93
CA LYS A 169 -9.21 8.25 18.33
C LYS A 169 -9.82 9.48 17.67
N GLU A 170 -10.33 10.41 18.48
CA GLU A 170 -10.98 11.65 18.04
C GLU A 170 -10.11 12.47 17.08
N GLU A 171 -8.82 12.62 17.40
CA GLU A 171 -7.86 13.37 16.57
C GLU A 171 -7.70 12.81 15.14
N LEU A 172 -8.01 11.53 14.95
CA LEU A 172 -7.90 10.82 13.67
C LEU A 172 -9.24 10.80 12.92
N GLN A 173 -10.37 11.12 13.57
CA GLN A 173 -11.67 11.19 12.90
C GLN A 173 -11.66 12.24 11.78
N HIS A 174 -11.32 13.49 12.10
CA HIS A 174 -11.25 14.56 11.11
C HIS A 174 -10.13 14.36 10.09
N LYS A 175 -8.96 13.88 10.53
CA LYS A 175 -7.82 13.63 9.65
C LYS A 175 -8.11 12.55 8.61
N SER A 176 -8.70 11.42 9.03
CA SER A 176 -9.05 10.31 8.13
C SER A 176 -10.09 10.73 7.09
N THR A 177 -11.15 11.43 7.50
CA THR A 177 -12.15 11.97 6.57
C THR A 177 -11.52 12.92 5.56
N ARG A 178 -10.69 13.86 6.02
CA ARG A 178 -10.03 14.83 5.14
C ARG A 178 -9.13 14.14 4.11
N LEU A 179 -8.40 13.11 4.54
CA LEU A 179 -7.51 12.35 3.66
C LEU A 179 -8.29 11.62 2.56
N PHE A 180 -9.36 10.93 2.95
CA PHE A 180 -10.22 10.23 2.00
C PHE A 180 -10.86 11.18 0.99
N VAL A 181 -11.27 12.38 1.42
CA VAL A 181 -11.82 13.40 0.51
C VAL A 181 -10.77 13.91 -0.48
N LEU A 182 -9.53 14.15 -0.04
CA LEU A 182 -8.45 14.60 -0.92
C LEU A 182 -8.08 13.53 -1.95
N ASP A 183 -7.99 12.27 -1.51
CA ASP A 183 -7.70 11.14 -2.38
C ASP A 183 -8.81 10.93 -3.42
N THR A 184 -10.07 10.95 -2.97
CA THR A 184 -11.24 10.88 -3.86
C THR A 184 -11.26 12.01 -4.87
N LYS A 185 -10.89 13.24 -4.46
CA LYS A 185 -10.78 14.36 -5.40
C LYS A 185 -9.74 14.11 -6.48
N GLY A 186 -8.55 13.63 -6.10
CA GLY A 186 -7.51 13.26 -7.06
C GLY A 186 -7.98 12.20 -8.06
N MET A 187 -8.68 11.16 -7.57
CA MET A 187 -9.28 10.14 -8.42
C MET A 187 -10.33 10.71 -9.38
N VAL A 188 -11.21 11.60 -8.91
CA VAL A 188 -12.20 12.28 -9.76
C VAL A 188 -11.53 13.11 -10.85
N ASP A 189 -10.45 13.83 -10.53
CA ASP A 189 -9.74 14.65 -11.50
C ASP A 189 -9.06 13.78 -12.59
N ILE A 190 -8.48 12.63 -12.20
CA ILE A 190 -7.93 11.65 -13.15
C ILE A 190 -9.04 11.06 -14.02
N ALA A 191 -10.15 10.62 -13.42
CA ALA A 191 -11.28 10.05 -14.15
C ALA A 191 -11.83 11.05 -15.19
N LYS A 192 -11.96 12.33 -14.81
CA LYS A 192 -12.37 13.40 -15.74
C LYS A 192 -11.38 13.60 -16.88
N SER A 193 -10.07 13.54 -16.62
CA SER A 193 -9.06 13.63 -17.69
C SER A 193 -9.11 12.46 -18.67
N LYS A 194 -9.70 11.33 -18.25
CA LYS A 194 -9.88 10.11 -19.05
C LYS A 194 -11.33 9.88 -19.49
N CYS A 195 -12.19 10.91 -19.41
CA CYS A 195 -13.64 10.79 -19.67
C CYS A 195 -14.00 10.21 -21.06
N SER A 196 -13.11 10.29 -22.06
CA SER A 196 -13.32 9.64 -23.37
C SER A 196 -13.22 8.11 -23.33
N GLU A 197 -12.63 7.55 -22.27
CA GLU A 197 -12.42 6.10 -22.06
C GLU A 197 -13.43 5.51 -21.06
N LEU A 198 -14.25 6.35 -20.39
CA LEU A 198 -15.24 5.94 -19.39
C LEU A 198 -16.65 5.86 -20.02
N PRO A 199 -17.44 4.80 -19.76
CA PRO A 199 -18.82 4.74 -20.22
C PRO A 199 -19.65 5.90 -19.62
N LEU A 200 -20.19 6.74 -20.50
CA LEU A 200 -21.03 7.92 -20.21
C LEU A 200 -22.21 7.57 -19.28
N SER A 201 -22.01 7.69 -17.97
CA SER A 201 -23.11 7.80 -16.99
C SER A 201 -22.70 8.41 -15.64
N ILE A 202 -21.42 8.77 -15.42
CA ILE A 202 -20.99 9.35 -14.14
C ILE A 202 -21.26 10.87 -14.12
N SER A 203 -22.51 11.25 -13.83
CA SER A 203 -22.82 12.62 -13.38
C SER A 203 -22.47 12.76 -11.90
N VAL A 204 -21.25 13.24 -11.60
CA VAL A 204 -20.86 13.56 -10.21
C VAL A 204 -21.36 14.95 -9.84
N SER A 205 -22.53 15.05 -9.21
CA SER A 205 -22.99 16.27 -8.54
C SER A 205 -22.59 16.23 -7.07
N TYR A 206 -21.45 16.85 -6.71
CA TYR A 206 -21.06 17.05 -5.30
C TYR A 206 -21.83 18.25 -4.73
N HIS A 207 -22.75 18.02 -3.79
CA HIS A 207 -23.24 19.05 -2.85
C HIS A 207 -22.75 18.70 -1.45
N CYS A 208 -22.06 19.66 -0.83
CA CYS A 208 -21.42 19.55 0.48
C CYS A 208 -22.48 19.47 1.60
N TRP A 209 -22.61 18.30 2.23
CA TRP A 209 -23.23 18.13 3.56
C TRP A 209 -22.46 17.06 4.35
N VAL A 210 -21.26 17.41 4.83
CA VAL A 210 -20.38 16.51 5.57
C VAL A 210 -20.57 16.73 7.08
N SER A 211 -21.57 16.07 7.68
CA SER A 211 -21.67 16.00 9.15
C SER A 211 -22.24 14.70 9.73
N SER A 212 -22.70 13.74 8.92
CA SER A 212 -23.47 12.60 9.47
C SER A 212 -23.22 11.20 8.88
N ILE A 213 -22.23 10.99 8.01
CA ILE A 213 -22.09 9.67 7.33
C ILE A 213 -21.05 8.78 8.04
N LEU A 214 -21.52 7.62 8.51
CA LEU A 214 -20.71 6.52 9.05
C LEU A 214 -19.93 5.84 7.92
N MET A 215 -18.59 5.79 7.97
CA MET A 215 -17.74 5.20 6.93
C MET A 215 -16.72 4.22 7.53
N SER A 216 -16.53 3.06 6.89
CA SER A 216 -15.40 2.15 7.15
C SER A 216 -14.95 1.49 5.85
N GLN A 217 -13.65 1.22 5.75
CA GLN A 217 -12.99 0.47 4.68
C GLN A 217 -12.40 -0.81 5.29
N SER A 218 -12.37 -1.92 4.56
CA SER A 218 -11.54 -3.06 4.94
C SER A 218 -10.29 -3.10 4.05
N ALA A 219 -9.10 -3.24 4.64
CA ALA A 219 -7.87 -3.45 3.91
C ALA A 219 -7.56 -4.96 3.87
N TYR A 220 -7.25 -5.47 2.68
CA TYR A 220 -6.84 -6.86 2.47
C TYR A 220 -5.32 -6.96 2.60
N VAL A 221 -4.86 -7.63 3.65
CA VAL A 221 -3.44 -7.65 3.96
C VAL A 221 -2.94 -9.08 4.14
N PRO A 222 -2.32 -9.66 3.10
CA PRO A 222 -1.52 -10.87 3.24
C PRO A 222 -0.41 -10.65 4.27
N ASN A 223 -0.43 -11.43 5.36
CA ASN A 223 0.57 -11.42 6.43
C ASN A 223 0.85 -10.05 7.07
N SER A 224 -0.17 -9.31 7.46
CA SER A 224 -0.16 -7.93 8.01
C SER A 224 0.55 -7.66 9.34
N PHE A 225 1.69 -8.27 9.59
CA PHE A 225 2.52 -7.89 10.71
C PHE A 225 2.95 -6.42 10.54
N SER A 226 2.67 -5.59 11.53
CA SER A 226 3.29 -4.27 11.64
C SER A 226 4.81 -4.41 11.52
N PRO A 227 5.55 -3.33 11.17
CA PRO A 227 7.01 -3.39 11.16
C PRO A 227 7.61 -3.99 12.43
N LYS A 228 6.97 -3.71 13.58
CA LYS A 228 7.33 -4.27 14.88
C LYS A 228 7.08 -5.77 15.00
N GLU A 229 5.94 -6.27 14.52
CA GLU A 229 5.67 -7.71 14.52
C GLU A 229 6.59 -8.45 13.53
N LEU A 230 6.88 -7.87 12.37
CA LEU A 230 7.84 -8.44 11.40
C LEU A 230 9.24 -8.54 11.99
N ALA A 231 9.69 -7.50 12.70
CA ALA A 231 10.96 -7.51 13.41
C ALA A 231 11.08 -8.66 14.43
N GLN A 232 9.96 -9.20 14.93
CA GLN A 232 9.94 -10.31 15.87
C GLN A 232 9.92 -11.67 15.17
N ILE A 233 9.13 -11.82 14.10
CA ILE A 233 8.91 -13.12 13.46
C ILE A 233 9.93 -13.46 12.38
N VAL A 234 10.55 -12.45 11.74
CA VAL A 234 11.56 -12.68 10.69
C VAL A 234 12.91 -12.89 11.38
N PRO A 235 13.44 -14.13 11.42
CA PRO A 235 14.57 -14.47 12.31
C PRO A 235 15.83 -13.65 12.01
N ASN A 236 15.99 -13.21 10.77
CA ASN A 236 17.20 -12.56 10.31
C ASN A 236 17.21 -11.04 10.52
N LEU A 237 16.06 -10.43 10.81
CA LEU A 237 15.97 -8.97 10.99
C LEU A 237 16.50 -8.54 12.35
N ASN A 238 16.22 -9.32 13.40
CA ASN A 238 16.69 -9.06 14.75
C ASN A 238 17.98 -9.86 15.02
N PRO A 239 19.12 -9.21 15.34
CA PRO A 239 20.37 -9.89 15.66
C PRO A 239 20.23 -10.95 16.76
N LEU A 240 19.31 -10.75 17.71
CA LEU A 240 19.06 -11.70 18.82
C LEU A 240 18.40 -13.01 18.36
N ASN A 241 17.82 -13.03 17.16
CA ASN A 241 17.16 -14.20 16.59
C ASN A 241 18.08 -14.97 15.62
N ARG A 242 19.31 -14.49 15.39
CA ARG A 242 20.33 -15.17 14.57
C ARG A 242 21.06 -16.21 15.43
N SER A 243 20.48 -17.40 15.56
CA SER A 243 21.13 -18.58 16.17
C SER A 243 22.16 -19.20 15.25
#